data_AF-A0A497F2F6-F1
#
_entry.id   AF-A0A497F2F6-F1
#
_cell.length_a   1.000
_cell.length_b   1.000
_cell.length_c   1.000
_cell.angle_alpha   90.00
_cell.angle_beta   90.00
_cell.angle_gamma   90.00
#
_symmetry.space_group_name_H-M   'P 1'
#
loop_
_entity.id
_entity.type
_entity.pdbx_description
1 polymer ?
#
loop_
_entity_poly.entity_id
_entity_poly.type
_entity_poly.pdbx_seq_one_letter_code
_entity_poly.pdbx_strand_id
1 'polypeptide(L)'
;MIKRLSCEKMRKFVGRLLCQIPVLDFYFIASNKINTYFPMFSYMSRKKKVLAQLEHVAYLILGFYACLMLNAKLAFLIYASCALIVMPLEAYLAKKVKKFPTWEWASKHSFKTVFSTFCLILVNLTLYFSIGVLVAHTLYKA
;
A
#
# COMPACT_ATOMS: atom_id res chain seq x y z
N MET A 1 -29.35 -16.96 6.86
CA MET A 1 -28.61 -16.50 5.66
C MET A 1 -27.91 -15.15 5.87
N ILE A 2 -28.58 -14.14 6.44
CA ILE A 2 -28.05 -12.78 6.66
C ILE A 2 -26.79 -12.74 7.57
N LYS A 3 -26.75 -13.51 8.67
CA LYS A 3 -25.55 -13.60 9.54
C LYS A 3 -24.31 -14.16 8.83
N ARG A 4 -24.47 -15.12 7.90
CA ARG A 4 -23.34 -15.68 7.13
C ARG A 4 -22.78 -14.66 6.12
N LEU A 5 -23.65 -13.90 5.47
CA LEU A 5 -23.24 -12.82 4.56
C LEU A 5 -22.47 -11.70 5.28
N SER A 6 -22.91 -11.33 6.48
CA SER A 6 -22.20 -10.35 7.33
C SER A 6 -20.81 -10.86 7.74
N CYS A 7 -20.72 -12.13 8.15
CA CYS A 7 -19.45 -12.75 8.55
C CYS A 7 -18.45 -12.85 7.39
N GLU A 8 -18.91 -13.18 6.18
CA GLU A 8 -18.04 -13.28 5.01
C GLU A 8 -17.51 -11.91 4.54
N LYS A 9 -18.37 -10.87 4.61
CA LYS A 9 -17.99 -9.48 4.31
C LYS A 9 -16.93 -8.98 5.30
N MET A 10 -17.13 -9.26 6.60
CA MET A 10 -16.17 -8.94 7.65
C MET A 10 -14.83 -9.68 7.43
N ARG A 11 -14.86 -10.97 7.10
CA ARG A 11 -13.65 -11.75 6.82
C ARG A 11 -12.86 -11.18 5.63
N LYS A 12 -13.53 -10.77 4.54
CA LYS A 12 -12.89 -10.13 3.39
C LYS A 12 -12.29 -8.77 3.77
N PHE A 13 -12.97 -7.99 4.60
CA PHE A 13 -12.47 -6.71 5.09
C PHE A 13 -11.21 -6.88 5.97
N VAL A 14 -11.27 -7.76 6.97
CA VAL A 14 -10.12 -8.08 7.84
C VAL A 14 -8.95 -8.61 7.00
N GLY A 15 -9.21 -9.52 6.06
CA GLY A 15 -8.16 -10.03 5.17
C GLY A 15 -7.49 -8.94 4.34
N ARG A 16 -8.24 -7.95 3.84
CA ARG A 16 -7.67 -6.78 3.14
C ARG A 16 -6.78 -5.93 4.04
N LEU A 17 -7.15 -5.74 5.31
CA LEU A 17 -6.34 -5.02 6.29
C LEU A 17 -5.06 -5.78 6.64
N LEU A 18 -5.16 -7.09 6.86
CA LEU A 18 -3.99 -7.94 7.14
C LEU A 18 -3.00 -7.93 5.96
N CYS A 19 -3.50 -7.85 4.72
CA CYS A 19 -2.66 -7.70 3.54
C CYS A 19 -1.95 -6.32 3.44
N GLN A 20 -2.29 -5.34 4.29
CA GLN A 20 -1.56 -4.07 4.38
C GLN A 20 -0.46 -4.10 5.45
N ILE A 21 -0.42 -5.11 6.32
CA ILE A 21 0.56 -5.16 7.40
C ILE A 21 1.91 -5.58 6.79
N PRO A 22 2.98 -4.80 7.03
CA PRO A 22 4.33 -5.17 6.61
C PRO A 22 4.69 -6.59 7.05
N VAL A 23 5.42 -7.34 6.22
CA VAL A 23 5.74 -8.77 6.39
C VAL A 23 4.56 -9.72 6.10
N LEU A 24 3.35 -9.40 6.59
CA LEU A 24 2.17 -10.22 6.29
C LEU A 24 1.77 -10.09 4.81
N ASP A 25 1.89 -8.90 4.24
CA ASP A 25 1.73 -8.64 2.81
C ASP A 25 2.56 -9.60 1.92
N PHE A 26 3.84 -9.80 2.23
CA PHE A 26 4.71 -10.78 1.56
C PHE A 26 4.18 -12.20 1.69
N TYR A 27 3.70 -12.59 2.87
CA TYR A 27 3.08 -13.92 3.06
C TYR A 27 1.84 -14.10 2.19
N PHE A 28 0.97 -13.08 2.09
CA PHE A 28 -0.22 -13.14 1.23
C PHE A 28 0.13 -13.19 -0.26
N ILE A 29 1.21 -12.53 -0.69
CA ILE A 29 1.72 -12.60 -2.06
C ILE A 29 2.31 -13.99 -2.35
N ALA A 30 3.18 -14.49 -1.46
CA ALA A 30 3.86 -15.77 -1.61
C ALA A 30 2.88 -16.94 -1.66
N SER A 31 1.85 -16.91 -0.80
CA SER A 31 0.76 -17.90 -0.76
C SER A 31 -0.30 -17.71 -1.85
N ASN A 32 -0.16 -16.71 -2.72
CA ASN A 32 -1.13 -16.34 -3.77
C ASN A 32 -2.54 -15.95 -3.25
N LYS A 33 -2.73 -15.90 -1.94
CA LYS A 33 -3.99 -15.52 -1.27
C LYS A 33 -4.33 -14.04 -1.49
N ILE A 34 -3.35 -13.22 -1.87
CA ILE A 34 -3.56 -11.80 -2.16
C ILE A 34 -4.63 -11.57 -3.24
N ASN A 35 -4.77 -12.47 -4.22
CA ASN A 35 -5.76 -12.33 -5.30
C ASN A 35 -7.20 -12.50 -4.80
N THR A 36 -7.40 -13.21 -3.69
CA THR A 36 -8.72 -13.38 -3.07
C THR A 36 -9.21 -12.08 -2.44
N TYR A 37 -8.29 -11.30 -1.86
CA TYR A 37 -8.60 -10.04 -1.18
C TYR A 37 -8.53 -8.83 -2.13
N PHE A 38 -7.64 -8.94 -3.14
CA PHE A 38 -7.40 -7.96 -4.19
C PHE A 38 -7.44 -8.60 -5.58
N PRO A 39 -8.65 -8.87 -6.10
CA PRO A 39 -8.82 -9.50 -7.42
C PRO A 39 -8.21 -8.67 -8.55
N MET A 40 -8.10 -7.35 -8.38
CA MET A 40 -7.48 -6.48 -9.37
C MET A 40 -6.00 -6.78 -9.63
N PHE A 41 -5.32 -7.49 -8.73
CA PHE A 41 -3.94 -7.91 -8.94
C PHE A 41 -3.82 -9.28 -9.62
N SER A 42 -4.93 -9.97 -9.93
CA SER A 42 -4.89 -11.33 -10.49
C SER A 42 -4.15 -11.43 -11.82
N TYR A 43 -4.16 -10.36 -12.63
CA TYR A 43 -3.48 -10.29 -13.92
C TYR A 43 -1.94 -10.21 -13.78
N MET A 44 -1.42 -9.75 -12.64
CA MET A 44 0.02 -9.66 -12.41
C MET A 44 0.60 -11.02 -12.01
N SER A 45 1.78 -11.35 -12.53
CA SER A 45 2.55 -12.51 -12.07
C SER A 45 3.01 -12.32 -10.63
N ARG A 46 3.26 -13.43 -9.92
CA ARG A 46 3.77 -13.38 -8.54
C ARG A 46 5.08 -12.59 -8.44
N LYS A 47 5.98 -12.75 -9.41
CA LYS A 47 7.26 -12.00 -9.46
C LYS A 47 7.04 -10.49 -9.50
N LYS A 48 6.09 -10.01 -10.33
CA LYS A 48 5.75 -8.58 -10.40
C LYS A 48 5.16 -8.07 -9.09
N LYS A 49 4.31 -8.86 -8.42
CA LYS A 49 3.75 -8.49 -7.10
C LYS A 49 4.81 -8.36 -6.03
N VAL A 50 5.75 -9.30 -5.99
CA VAL A 50 6.88 -9.24 -5.05
C VAL A 50 7.75 -8.03 -5.34
N LEU A 51 8.05 -7.75 -6.62
CA LEU A 51 8.84 -6.57 -7.00
C LEU A 51 8.15 -5.27 -6.57
N ALA A 52 6.84 -5.12 -6.84
CA ALA A 52 6.07 -3.97 -6.39
C ALA A 52 6.07 -3.85 -4.85
N GLN A 53 5.98 -4.97 -4.12
CA GLN A 53 6.05 -4.97 -2.66
C GLN A 53 7.44 -4.59 -2.13
N LEU A 54 8.51 -4.94 -2.85
CA LEU A 54 9.87 -4.52 -2.50
C LEU A 54 10.06 -3.01 -2.63
N GLU A 55 9.38 -2.35 -3.57
CA GLU A 55 9.38 -0.87 -3.64
C GLU A 55 8.77 -0.25 -2.38
N HIS A 56 7.79 -0.92 -1.75
CA HIS A 56 7.21 -0.44 -0.50
C HIS A 56 8.19 -0.54 0.68
N VAL A 57 9.13 -1.51 0.65
CA VAL A 57 10.21 -1.61 1.65
C VAL A 57 11.12 -0.39 1.61
N ALA A 58 11.27 0.28 0.45
CA ALA A 58 12.04 1.52 0.37
C ALA A 58 11.47 2.63 1.27
N TYR A 59 10.16 2.61 1.56
CA TYR A 59 9.55 3.58 2.46
C TYR A 59 9.94 3.37 3.93
N LEU A 60 10.33 2.15 4.32
CA LEU A 60 10.92 1.91 5.64
C LEU A 60 12.26 2.63 5.75
N ILE A 61 13.12 2.47 4.74
CA ILE A 61 14.41 3.15 4.68
C ILE A 61 14.21 4.67 4.66
N LEU A 62 13.26 5.15 3.85
CA LEU A 62 12.92 6.57 3.77
C LEU A 62 12.45 7.13 5.12
N GLY A 63 11.55 6.42 5.82
CA GLY A 63 11.06 6.83 7.13
C GLY A 63 12.17 6.88 8.18
N PHE A 64 13.08 5.91 8.15
CA PHE A 64 14.24 5.88 9.03
C PHE A 64 15.13 7.12 8.82
N TYR A 65 15.55 7.40 7.59
CA TYR A 65 16.40 8.55 7.29
C TYR A 65 15.70 9.89 7.51
N ALA A 66 14.42 10.00 7.12
CA ALA A 66 13.64 11.22 7.33
C ALA A 66 13.54 11.57 8.82
N CYS A 67 13.33 10.58 9.68
CA CYS A 67 13.31 10.79 11.13
C CYS A 67 14.66 11.28 11.66
N LEU A 68 15.77 10.67 11.23
CA LEU A 68 17.11 11.08 11.65
C LEU A 68 17.46 12.52 11.23
N MET A 69 17.00 12.95 10.05
CA MET A 69 17.33 14.27 9.50
C MET A 69 16.40 15.39 10.01
N LEU A 70 15.13 15.08 10.25
CA LEU A 70 14.08 16.10 10.41
C LEU A 70 13.32 16.00 11.72
N ASN A 71 13.55 14.98 12.55
CA ASN A 71 12.68 14.49 13.62
C ASN A 71 11.36 13.85 13.13
N ALA A 72 10.75 13.03 13.98
CA ALA A 72 9.55 12.27 13.63
C ALA A 72 8.36 13.13 13.18
N LYS A 73 8.11 14.26 13.86
CA LYS A 73 6.93 15.12 13.58
C LYS A 73 7.02 15.74 12.20
N LEU A 74 8.17 16.33 11.87
CA LEU A 74 8.36 16.97 10.57
C LEU A 74 8.44 15.94 9.43
N ALA A 75 9.05 14.77 9.68
CA ALA A 75 9.07 13.67 8.73
C ALA A 75 7.65 13.23 8.31
N PHE A 76 6.74 13.06 9.28
CA PHE A 76 5.33 12.73 8.98
C PHE A 76 4.59 13.86 8.27
N LEU A 77 4.85 15.12 8.62
CA LEU A 77 4.22 16.27 7.99
C LEU A 77 4.57 16.35 6.50
N ILE A 78 5.85 16.19 6.16
CA ILE A 78 6.32 16.17 4.78
C ILE A 78 5.75 14.96 4.04
N TYR A 79 5.81 13.78 4.66
CA TYR A 79 5.24 12.56 4.08
C TYR A 79 3.75 12.74 3.73
N ALA A 80 2.95 13.27 4.66
CA ALA A 80 1.53 13.52 4.45
C ALA A 80 1.29 14.53 3.33
N SER A 81 2.07 15.61 3.28
CA SER A 81 1.97 16.64 2.24
C SER A 81 2.28 16.07 0.85
N CYS A 82 3.34 15.26 0.74
CA CYS A 82 3.67 14.55 -0.48
C CYS A 82 2.57 13.55 -0.87
N ALA A 83 2.05 12.76 0.08
CA ALA A 83 1.00 11.78 -0.17
C ALA A 83 -0.29 12.42 -0.71
N LEU A 84 -0.67 13.59 -0.19
CA LEU A 84 -1.85 14.34 -0.66
C LEU A 84 -1.76 14.75 -2.13
N ILE A 85 -0.56 14.99 -2.64
CA ILE A 85 -0.34 15.41 -4.04
C ILE A 85 -0.11 14.19 -4.92
N VAL A 86 0.77 13.28 -4.50
CA VAL A 86 1.23 12.13 -5.28
C VAL A 86 0.12 11.11 -5.48
N MET A 87 -0.69 10.80 -4.45
CA MET A 87 -1.69 9.74 -4.57
C MET A 87 -2.81 10.04 -5.57
N PRO A 88 -3.41 11.25 -5.59
CA PRO A 88 -4.36 11.61 -6.65
C PRO A 88 -3.73 11.62 -8.04
N LEU A 89 -2.49 12.08 -8.16
CA LEU A 89 -1.76 12.12 -9.43
C LEU A 89 -1.50 10.71 -9.97
N GLU A 90 -0.99 9.81 -9.12
CA GLU A 90 -0.78 8.39 -9.44
C GLU A 90 -2.08 7.70 -9.88
N ALA A 91 -3.17 7.91 -9.14
CA ALA A 91 -4.48 7.37 -9.50
C ALA A 91 -4.99 7.92 -10.85
N TYR A 92 -4.74 9.21 -11.13
CA TYR A 92 -5.09 9.84 -12.40
C TYR A 92 -4.25 9.26 -13.56
N LEU A 93 -2.93 9.15 -13.38
CA LEU A 93 -2.00 8.59 -14.37
C LEU A 93 -2.33 7.13 -14.66
N ALA A 94 -2.54 6.31 -13.63
CA ALA A 94 -2.97 4.93 -13.77
C ALA A 94 -4.26 4.79 -14.60
N LYS A 95 -5.18 5.75 -14.49
CA LYS A 95 -6.45 5.71 -15.22
C LYS A 95 -6.35 6.24 -16.66
N LYS A 96 -5.58 7.30 -16.89
CA LYS A 96 -5.54 8.03 -18.17
C LYS A 96 -4.42 7.56 -19.09
N VAL A 97 -3.30 7.10 -18.54
CA VAL A 97 -2.16 6.61 -19.33
C VAL A 97 -2.38 5.13 -19.65
N LYS A 98 -2.88 4.85 -20.86
CA LYS A 98 -3.26 3.49 -21.30
C LYS A 98 -2.12 2.47 -21.36
N LYS A 99 -0.86 2.90 -21.26
CA LYS A 99 0.33 2.05 -21.45
C LYS A 99 1.25 1.98 -20.22
N PHE A 100 0.73 2.15 -19.00
CA PHE A 100 1.52 1.85 -17.81
C PHE A 100 1.43 0.35 -17.47
N PRO A 101 2.52 -0.43 -17.63
CA PRO A 101 2.48 -1.90 -17.46
C PRO A 101 2.04 -2.34 -16.07
N THR A 102 2.29 -1.49 -15.08
CA THR A 102 1.98 -1.74 -13.67
C THR A 102 0.50 -1.52 -13.36
N TRP A 103 -0.26 -0.80 -14.20
CA TRP A 103 -1.64 -0.38 -13.86
C TRP A 103 -2.67 -0.69 -14.94
N GLU A 104 -2.41 -1.69 -15.80
CA GLU A 104 -3.28 -2.08 -16.91
C GLU A 104 -4.74 -2.32 -16.49
N TRP A 105 -4.96 -2.86 -15.28
CA TRP A 105 -6.30 -3.07 -14.73
C TRP A 105 -7.08 -1.76 -14.57
N ALA A 106 -6.44 -0.66 -14.18
CA ALA A 106 -7.11 0.61 -13.85
C ALA A 106 -7.89 1.17 -15.04
N SER A 107 -7.43 0.90 -16.27
CA SER A 107 -8.12 1.29 -17.50
C SER A 107 -9.57 0.77 -17.58
N LYS A 108 -9.84 -0.42 -17.03
CA LYS A 108 -11.15 -1.11 -17.07
C LYS A 108 -12.07 -0.79 -15.89
N HIS A 109 -11.61 -0.07 -14.88
CA HIS A 109 -12.38 0.22 -13.66
C HIS A 109 -12.72 1.70 -13.47
N SER A 110 -13.76 2.02 -12.71
CA SER A 110 -14.10 3.42 -12.41
C SER A 110 -13.00 4.12 -11.62
N PHE A 111 -12.88 5.45 -11.77
CA PHE A 111 -11.87 6.23 -11.04
C PHE A 111 -12.00 6.04 -9.52
N LYS A 112 -13.23 5.95 -8.99
CA LYS A 112 -13.49 5.67 -7.57
C LYS A 112 -12.83 4.36 -7.10
N THR A 113 -12.92 3.29 -7.89
CA THR A 113 -12.30 1.99 -7.57
C THR A 113 -10.78 2.07 -7.64
N VAL A 114 -10.25 2.78 -8.64
CA VAL A 114 -8.80 3.01 -8.80
C VAL A 114 -8.28 3.79 -7.60
N PHE A 115 -8.86 4.96 -7.33
CA PHE A 115 -8.47 5.81 -6.21
C PHE A 115 -8.56 5.09 -4.87
N SER A 116 -9.64 4.33 -4.61
CA SER A 116 -9.77 3.53 -3.40
C SER A 116 -8.66 2.48 -3.26
N THR A 117 -8.12 1.95 -4.36
CA THR A 117 -6.98 1.02 -4.32
C THR A 117 -5.70 1.75 -3.97
N PHE A 118 -5.45 2.92 -4.56
CA PHE A 118 -4.31 3.77 -4.21
C PHE A 118 -4.34 4.22 -2.75
N CYS A 119 -5.53 4.52 -2.19
CA CYS A 119 -5.65 4.80 -0.75
C CYS A 119 -5.25 3.59 0.11
N LEU A 120 -5.56 2.35 -0.30
CA LEU A 120 -5.11 1.16 0.42
C LEU A 120 -3.61 0.98 0.31
N ILE A 121 -3.03 1.18 -0.89
CA ILE A 121 -1.58 1.18 -1.08
C ILE A 121 -0.92 2.22 -0.16
N LEU A 122 -1.48 3.43 -0.08
CA LEU A 122 -1.00 4.48 0.81
C LEU A 122 -1.00 4.03 2.29
N VAL A 123 -2.00 3.28 2.74
CA VAL A 123 -2.01 2.70 4.09
C VAL A 123 -0.81 1.78 4.30
N ASN A 124 -0.52 0.88 3.36
CA ASN A 124 0.67 0.00 3.44
C ASN A 124 1.97 0.82 3.44
N LEU A 125 2.11 1.80 2.54
CA LEU A 125 3.27 2.70 2.50
C LEU A 125 3.45 3.46 3.81
N THR A 126 2.35 3.95 4.40
CA THR A 126 2.36 4.67 5.67
C THR A 126 2.84 3.76 6.80
N LEU A 127 2.44 2.48 6.80
CA LEU A 127 2.90 1.50 7.78
C LEU A 127 4.40 1.23 7.65
N TYR A 128 4.93 1.01 6.44
CA TYR A 128 6.38 0.86 6.23
C TYR A 128 7.15 2.10 6.69
N PHE A 129 6.70 3.30 6.29
CA PHE A 129 7.31 4.56 6.71
C PHE A 129 7.29 4.73 8.23
N SER A 130 6.16 4.45 8.87
CA SER A 130 6.00 4.57 10.32
C SER A 130 6.91 3.61 11.08
N ILE A 131 7.10 2.38 10.59
CA ILE A 131 8.07 1.44 11.17
C ILE A 131 9.49 2.01 11.06
N GLY A 132 9.87 2.55 9.91
CA GLY A 132 11.17 3.20 9.71
C GLY A 132 11.42 4.32 10.72
N VAL A 133 10.43 5.22 10.86
CA VAL A 133 10.46 6.33 11.85
C VAL A 133 10.57 5.78 13.27
N LEU A 134 9.77 4.77 13.62
CA LEU A 134 9.78 4.17 14.97
C LEU A 134 11.15 3.58 15.30
N VAL A 135 11.77 2.87 14.35
CA VAL A 135 13.10 2.28 14.54
C VAL A 135 14.15 3.39 14.74
N ALA A 136 14.14 4.43 13.92
CA ALA A 136 15.06 5.56 14.07
C ALA A 136 14.86 6.28 15.43
N HIS A 137 13.62 6.59 15.79
CA HIS A 137 13.28 7.25 17.04
C HIS A 137 13.72 6.42 18.26
N THR A 138 13.50 5.10 18.22
CA THR A 138 13.85 4.20 19.33
C THR A 138 15.37 4.05 19.50
N LEU A 139 16.10 3.90 18.39
CA LEU A 139 17.54 3.67 18.42
C LEU A 139 18.36 4.95 18.65
N TYR A 140 17.90 6.10 18.13
CA TYR A 140 18.68 7.34 18.08
C TYR A 140 18.05 8.51 18.83
N LYS A 141 16.85 8.33 19.42
CA LYS A 141 16.07 9.39 20.10
C LYS A 141 15.83 10.63 19.21
N ALA A 142 15.80 10.44 17.89
CA ALA A 142 15.63 11.47 16.87
C ALA A 142 14.18 11.93 16.72
#